data_AF-A0A8T5QIK7-F1
#
_entry.id   AF-A0A8T5QIK7-F1
#
_cell.length_a   1.000
_cell.length_b   1.000
_cell.length_c   1.000
_cell.angle_alpha   90.00
_cell.angle_beta   90.00
_cell.angle_gamma   90.00
#
_symmetry.space_group_name_H-M   'P 1'
#
loop_
_entity.id
_entity.type
_entity.pdbx_description
1 polymer ?
#
loop_
_entity_poly.entity_id
_entity_poly.type
_entity_poly.pdbx_seq_one_letter_code
_entity_poly.pdbx_strand_id
1 'polypeptide(L)'
;MRFRKLIIETIFWAHLPIIVIWFGLFFIPKSVWVGRVAFHFWYMVVVLIVQFLFALVIRRKFTLICPLTTAMQYLRGHPIKSRKNYDHSYTSEFMKRMRLNISSNQVNLFSLASFGVGIVLYIWFR
;
A
#
# COMPACT_ATOMS: atom_id res chain seq x y z
N MET A 1 9.96 7.38 -25.46
CA MET A 1 8.62 7.07 -24.88
C MET A 1 8.47 5.62 -24.39
N ARG A 2 8.94 4.58 -25.10
CA ARG A 2 8.77 3.16 -24.68
C ARG A 2 9.46 2.81 -23.35
N PHE A 3 10.69 3.26 -23.11
CA PHE A 3 11.45 2.92 -21.90
C PHE A 3 10.82 3.45 -20.59
N ARG A 4 10.35 4.72 -20.60
CA ARG A 4 9.65 5.32 -19.45
C ARG A 4 8.36 4.58 -19.09
N LYS A 5 7.61 4.14 -20.11
CA LYS A 5 6.42 3.30 -19.93
C LYS A 5 6.77 1.94 -19.34
N LEU A 6 7.87 1.32 -19.81
CA LEU A 6 8.36 0.06 -19.27
C LEU A 6 8.71 0.18 -17.78
N ILE A 7 9.43 1.22 -17.37
CA ILE A 7 9.76 1.46 -15.95
C ILE A 7 8.50 1.61 -15.09
N ILE A 8 7.51 2.39 -15.55
CA ILE A 8 6.25 2.58 -14.83
C ILE A 8 5.53 1.23 -14.65
N GLU A 9 5.44 0.43 -15.70
CA GLU A 9 4.83 -0.90 -15.64
C GLU A 9 5.62 -1.84 -14.73
N THR A 10 6.95 -1.84 -14.79
CA THR A 10 7.79 -2.64 -13.88
C THR A 10 7.56 -2.26 -12.42
N ILE A 11 7.55 -0.96 -12.10
CA ILE A 11 7.28 -0.50 -10.72
C ILE A 11 5.87 -0.89 -10.29
N PHE A 12 4.88 -0.77 -11.18
CA PHE A 12 3.51 -1.19 -10.92
C PHE A 12 3.45 -2.69 -10.60
N TRP A 13 3.93 -3.53 -11.50
CA TRP A 13 3.91 -4.98 -11.32
C TRP A 13 4.77 -5.45 -10.16
N ALA A 14 5.87 -4.76 -9.82
CA ALA A 14 6.69 -5.10 -8.66
C ALA A 14 5.94 -4.96 -7.32
N HIS A 15 4.89 -4.13 -7.23
CA HIS A 15 4.08 -4.08 -6.01
C HIS A 15 3.21 -5.32 -5.83
N LEU A 16 2.79 -5.95 -6.93
CA LEU A 16 1.86 -7.05 -6.86
C LEU A 16 2.45 -8.24 -6.08
N PRO A 17 3.68 -8.73 -6.37
CA PRO A 17 4.32 -9.75 -5.56
C PRO A 17 4.45 -9.37 -4.09
N ILE A 18 4.77 -8.11 -3.77
CA ILE A 18 4.90 -7.67 -2.37
C ILE A 18 3.56 -7.86 -1.64
N ILE A 19 2.47 -7.42 -2.26
CA ILE A 19 1.11 -7.54 -1.71
C ILE A 19 0.69 -9.02 -1.62
N VAL A 20 0.91 -9.79 -2.70
CA VAL A 20 0.53 -11.21 -2.77
C VAL A 20 1.33 -12.05 -1.77
N ILE A 21 2.64 -11.86 -1.66
CA ILE A 21 3.48 -12.54 -0.67
C ILE A 21 3.00 -12.16 0.73
N TRP A 22 2.78 -10.88 0.99
CA TRP A 22 2.31 -10.43 2.30
C TRP A 22 0.96 -11.06 2.71
N PHE A 23 -0.03 -11.06 1.81
CA PHE A 23 -1.30 -11.76 2.07
C PHE A 23 -1.12 -13.28 2.15
N GLY A 24 -0.25 -13.86 1.32
CA GLY A 24 0.06 -15.29 1.33
C GLY A 24 0.65 -15.75 2.67
N LEU A 25 1.54 -14.96 3.26
CA LEU A 25 2.14 -15.20 4.57
C LEU A 25 1.10 -15.27 5.70
N PHE A 26 -0.07 -14.67 5.53
CA PHE A 26 -1.17 -14.76 6.50
C PHE A 26 -1.75 -16.18 6.59
N PHE A 27 -1.71 -16.96 5.50
CA PHE A 27 -2.25 -18.31 5.44
C PHE A 27 -1.30 -19.37 6.01
N ILE A 28 -0.05 -19.03 6.33
CA ILE A 28 0.88 -19.95 7.01
C ILE A 28 0.32 -20.27 8.40
N PRO A 29 0.07 -21.54 8.75
CA PRO A 29 -0.55 -21.88 10.03
C PRO A 29 0.35 -21.50 11.22
N LYS A 30 -0.26 -21.16 12.35
CA LYS A 30 0.44 -20.74 13.59
C LYS A 30 1.41 -21.82 14.10
N SER A 31 1.14 -23.10 13.83
CA SER A 31 2.01 -24.22 14.16
C SER A 31 3.38 -24.15 13.46
N VAL A 32 3.43 -23.58 12.26
CA VAL A 32 4.67 -23.43 11.48
C VAL A 32 5.34 -22.09 11.79
N TRP A 33 4.54 -21.04 12.02
CA TRP A 33 5.07 -19.71 12.34
C TRP A 33 4.33 -19.05 13.51
N VAL A 34 4.86 -19.28 14.71
CA VAL A 34 4.28 -18.77 15.97
C VAL A 34 4.23 -17.22 15.99
N GLY A 35 5.26 -16.57 15.45
CA GLY A 35 5.39 -15.11 15.39
C GLY A 35 4.64 -14.41 14.24
N ARG A 36 3.83 -15.14 13.46
CA ARG A 36 3.15 -14.61 12.26
C ARG A 36 2.34 -13.34 12.55
N VAL A 37 1.54 -13.35 13.63
CA VAL A 37 0.65 -12.21 13.96
C VAL A 37 1.48 -10.97 14.29
N ALA A 38 2.53 -11.12 15.10
CA ALA A 38 3.44 -10.04 15.44
C ALA A 38 4.17 -9.49 14.21
N PHE A 39 4.64 -10.35 13.31
CA PHE A 39 5.26 -9.93 12.05
C PHE A 39 4.30 -9.08 11.20
N HIS A 40 3.07 -9.54 10.97
CA HIS A 40 2.10 -8.80 10.15
C HIS A 40 1.73 -7.46 10.80
N PHE A 41 1.57 -7.44 12.13
CA PHE A 41 1.31 -6.22 12.88
C PHE A 41 2.44 -5.19 12.70
N TRP A 42 3.70 -5.58 12.99
CA TRP A 42 4.85 -4.68 12.87
C TRP A 42 5.10 -4.25 11.42
N TYR A 43 4.89 -5.15 10.45
CA TYR A 43 4.96 -4.79 9.04
C TYR A 43 3.94 -3.70 8.69
N MET A 44 2.67 -3.84 9.09
CA MET A 44 1.65 -2.81 8.85
C MET A 44 2.00 -1.49 9.53
N VAL A 45 2.50 -1.52 10.77
CA VAL A 45 2.94 -0.33 11.50
C VAL A 45 4.06 0.38 10.74
N VAL A 46 5.10 -0.35 10.30
CA VAL A 46 6.22 0.22 9.53
C VAL A 46 5.71 0.82 8.22
N VAL A 47 4.85 0.13 7.48
CA VAL A 47 4.29 0.63 6.23
C VAL A 47 3.48 1.91 6.46
N LEU A 48 2.63 1.96 7.48
CA LEU A 48 1.85 3.15 7.81
C LEU A 48 2.77 4.33 8.20
N ILE A 49 3.78 4.08 9.04
CA ILE A 49 4.75 5.10 9.46
C ILE A 49 5.49 5.64 8.23
N VAL A 50 5.99 4.78 7.34
CA VAL A 50 6.71 5.20 6.13
C VAL A 50 5.80 6.03 5.22
N GLN A 51 4.57 5.60 4.98
CA GLN A 51 3.61 6.33 4.15
C GLN A 51 3.24 7.70 4.75
N PHE A 52 3.07 7.74 6.07
CA PHE A 52 2.74 8.96 6.80
C PHE A 52 3.92 9.94 6.82
N LEU A 53 5.13 9.48 7.17
CA LEU A 53 6.34 10.30 7.16
C LEU A 53 6.63 10.83 5.76
N PHE A 54 6.45 10.02 4.72
CA PHE A 54 6.62 10.46 3.34
C PHE A 54 5.63 11.58 2.98
N ALA A 55 4.35 11.45 3.35
CA ALA A 55 3.35 12.48 3.15
C ALA A 55 3.69 13.78 3.91
N LEU A 56 4.20 13.65 5.14
CA LEU A 56 4.61 14.77 5.97
C LEU A 56 5.82 15.51 5.38
N VAL A 57 6.86 14.79 4.95
CA VAL A 57 8.08 15.37 4.36
C VAL A 57 7.79 16.08 3.05
N ILE A 58 7.06 15.43 2.14
CA ILE A 58 6.85 15.93 0.78
C ILE A 58 5.84 17.07 0.74
N ARG A 59 4.83 17.04 1.63
CA ARG A 59 3.65 17.90 1.52
C ARG A 59 3.12 18.48 2.83
N ARG A 60 3.71 18.14 3.99
CA ARG A 60 3.30 18.62 5.32
C ARG A 60 1.81 18.42 5.62
N LYS A 61 1.26 17.27 5.20
CA LYS A 61 -0.16 16.91 5.43
C LYS A 61 -0.28 15.57 6.14
N PHE A 62 -1.28 15.47 7.02
CA PHE A 62 -1.66 14.24 7.73
C PHE A 62 -2.49 13.33 6.82
N THR A 63 -1.82 12.56 5.96
CA THR A 63 -2.47 11.55 5.11
C THR A 63 -1.52 10.40 4.85
N LEU A 64 -2.04 9.26 4.40
CA LEU A 64 -1.23 8.15 3.91
C LEU A 64 -0.96 8.33 2.42
N ILE A 65 0.31 8.36 2.04
CA ILE A 65 0.73 8.40 0.63
C ILE A 65 1.75 7.29 0.41
N CYS A 66 1.48 6.42 -0.55
CA CYS A 66 2.45 5.41 -0.96
C CYS A 66 3.60 6.08 -1.74
N PRO A 67 4.87 5.96 -1.28
CA PRO A 67 6.02 6.54 -1.97
C PRO A 67 6.16 6.04 -3.41
N LEU A 68 5.96 4.73 -3.62
CA LEU A 68 6.07 4.15 -4.95
C LEU A 68 4.93 4.58 -5.88
N THR A 69 3.70 4.80 -5.35
CA THR A 69 2.62 5.38 -6.15
C THR A 69 2.96 6.80 -6.58
N THR A 70 3.57 7.59 -5.70
CA THR A 70 4.07 8.93 -6.02
C THR A 70 5.19 8.88 -7.06
N ALA A 71 6.11 7.91 -6.95
CA ALA A 71 7.18 7.70 -7.93
C ALA A 71 6.61 7.35 -9.33
N MET A 72 5.62 6.47 -9.41
CA MET A 72 4.95 6.15 -10.68
C MET A 72 4.27 7.38 -11.30
N GLN A 73 3.57 8.18 -10.50
CA GLN A 73 2.92 9.40 -11.00
C GLN A 73 3.93 10.46 -11.44
N TYR A 74 5.06 10.57 -10.72
CA TYR A 74 6.19 11.41 -11.15
C TYR A 74 6.76 10.94 -12.49
N LEU A 75 6.95 9.63 -12.65
CA LEU A 75 7.35 9.04 -13.92
C LEU A 75 6.28 9.19 -15.01
N ARG A 76 5.02 9.48 -14.69
CA ARG A 76 3.98 9.85 -15.67
C ARG A 76 3.97 11.33 -16.03
N GLY A 77 4.83 12.14 -15.40
CA GLY A 77 4.95 13.58 -15.65
C GLY A 77 4.11 14.43 -14.70
N HIS A 78 3.49 13.85 -13.68
CA HIS A 78 2.84 14.63 -12.64
C HIS A 78 3.88 15.16 -11.64
N PRO A 79 3.82 16.42 -11.22
CA PRO A 79 4.72 16.90 -10.17
C PRO A 79 4.53 16.07 -8.90
N ILE A 80 5.61 15.77 -8.16
CA ILE A 80 5.60 14.98 -6.91
C ILE A 80 4.54 15.51 -5.93
N LYS A 81 4.39 16.83 -5.93
CA LYS A 81 3.42 17.51 -5.11
C LYS A 81 1.98 17.27 -5.62
N SER A 82 1.69 17.17 -6.91
CA SER A 82 0.32 17.09 -7.51
C SER A 82 -0.78 16.47 -6.64
N ARG A 83 -1.95 17.14 -6.57
CA ARG A 83 -3.14 16.61 -5.88
C ARG A 83 -3.58 15.24 -6.46
N LYS A 84 -3.30 14.97 -7.73
CA LYS A 84 -3.58 13.68 -8.39
C LYS A 84 -2.86 12.49 -7.74
N ASN A 85 -1.78 12.71 -6.99
CA ASN A 85 -1.06 11.64 -6.28
C ASN A 85 -1.82 11.15 -5.03
N TYR A 86 -2.83 11.89 -4.58
CA TYR A 86 -3.66 11.55 -3.41
C TYR A 86 -4.92 10.80 -3.81
N ASP A 87 -5.53 11.23 -4.92
CA ASP A 87 -6.73 10.59 -5.46
C ASP A 87 -6.39 9.29 -6.22
N HIS A 88 -5.10 8.95 -6.30
CA HIS A 88 -4.60 7.78 -7.00
C HIS A 88 -3.92 6.83 -6.01
N SER A 89 -4.52 5.66 -5.80
CA SER A 89 -3.89 4.56 -5.06
C SER A 89 -3.50 3.43 -6.00
N TYR A 90 -2.40 2.73 -5.71
CA TYR A 90 -2.03 1.50 -6.42
C TYR A 90 -3.21 0.54 -6.53
N THR A 91 -3.92 0.31 -5.42
CA THR A 91 -5.08 -0.58 -5.37
C THR A 91 -6.21 -0.09 -6.28
N SER A 92 -6.51 1.22 -6.31
CA SER A 92 -7.53 1.75 -7.24
C SER A 92 -7.14 1.55 -8.71
N GLU A 93 -5.85 1.71 -9.04
CA GLU A 93 -5.36 1.47 -10.40
C GLU A 93 -5.40 -0.03 -10.75
N PHE A 94 -5.01 -0.89 -9.82
CA PHE A 94 -5.09 -2.34 -9.98
C PHE A 94 -6.52 -2.80 -10.20
N MET A 95 -7.45 -2.35 -9.35
CA MET A 95 -8.87 -2.70 -9.49
C MET A 95 -9.44 -2.20 -10.81
N LYS A 96 -9.10 -0.98 -11.25
CA LYS A 96 -9.48 -0.48 -12.58
C LYS A 96 -8.94 -1.35 -13.71
N ARG A 97 -7.70 -1.82 -13.63
CA ARG A 97 -7.13 -2.76 -14.61
C ARG A 97 -7.85 -4.12 -14.61
N MET A 98 -8.35 -4.55 -13.45
CA MET A 98 -9.21 -5.72 -13.27
C MET A 98 -10.69 -5.46 -13.62
N ARG A 99 -11.03 -4.29 -14.19
CA ARG A 99 -12.40 -3.85 -14.53
C ARG A 99 -13.33 -3.71 -13.31
N LEU A 100 -12.78 -3.50 -12.12
CA LEU A 100 -13.49 -3.21 -10.88
C LEU A 100 -13.32 -1.74 -10.50
N ASN A 101 -14.42 -1.01 -10.38
CA ASN A 101 -14.38 0.43 -10.13
C ASN A 101 -14.46 0.71 -8.62
N ILE A 102 -13.31 0.73 -7.96
CA ILE A 102 -13.20 1.07 -6.52
C ILE A 102 -12.54 2.44 -6.38
N SER A 103 -13.16 3.31 -5.59
CA SER A 103 -12.61 4.62 -5.28
C SER A 103 -11.42 4.53 -4.31
N SER A 104 -10.47 5.46 -4.42
CA SER A 104 -9.31 5.53 -3.52
C SER A 104 -9.71 5.67 -2.04
N ASN A 105 -10.85 6.32 -1.76
CA ASN A 105 -11.39 6.44 -0.40
C ASN A 105 -11.86 5.09 0.16
N GLN A 106 -12.51 4.25 -0.66
CA GLN A 106 -12.90 2.89 -0.25
C GLN A 106 -11.68 2.01 0.04
N VAL A 107 -10.62 2.15 -0.76
CA VAL A 107 -9.34 1.46 -0.50
C VAL A 107 -8.76 1.88 0.86
N ASN A 108 -8.67 3.19 1.12
CA ASN A 108 -8.13 3.70 2.38
C ASN A 108 -8.96 3.23 3.58
N LEU A 109 -10.29 3.24 3.46
CA LEU A 109 -11.19 2.73 4.49
C LEU A 109 -10.95 1.24 4.75
N PHE A 110 -10.80 0.42 3.70
CA PHE A 110 -10.51 -1.00 3.82
C PHE A 110 -9.16 -1.26 4.47
N SER A 111 -8.13 -0.47 4.13
CA SER A 111 -6.81 -0.55 4.77
C SER A 111 -6.87 -0.19 6.25
N LEU A 112 -7.60 0.86 6.63
CA LEU A 112 -7.79 1.25 8.03
C LEU A 112 -8.58 0.20 8.82
N ALA A 113 -9.65 -0.34 8.24
CA ALA A 113 -10.43 -1.42 8.85
C ALA A 113 -9.58 -2.68 9.06
N SER A 114 -8.80 -3.06 8.05
CA SER A 114 -7.87 -4.20 8.12
C SER A 114 -6.80 -4.00 9.20
N PHE A 115 -6.28 -2.78 9.34
CA PHE A 115 -5.36 -2.43 10.42
C PHE A 115 -6.02 -2.54 11.79
N GLY A 116 -7.25 -2.06 11.94
CA GLY A 116 -8.04 -2.19 13.17
C GLY A 116 -8.26 -3.65 13.59
N VAL A 117 -8.65 -4.51 12.63
CA VAL A 117 -8.74 -5.96 12.88
C VAL A 117 -7.39 -6.55 13.27
N GLY A 118 -6.31 -6.12 12.61
CA GLY A 118 -4.94 -6.50 12.95
C GLY A 118 -4.55 -6.15 14.39
N ILE A 119 -4.95 -4.97 14.89
CA ILE A 119 -4.73 -4.57 16.30
C ILE A 119 -5.47 -5.52 17.24
N VAL A 120 -6.75 -5.79 16.99
CA VAL A 120 -7.56 -6.69 17.84
C VAL A 120 -6.96 -8.08 17.87
N LEU A 121 -6.58 -8.63 16.69
CA LEU A 121 -5.94 -9.93 16.60
C LEU A 121 -4.59 -9.97 17.31
N TYR A 122 -3.78 -8.91 17.20
CA TYR A 122 -2.49 -8.84 17.89
C TYR A 122 -2.68 -8.81 19.41
N ILE A 123 -3.66 -8.07 19.92
CA ILE A 123 -3.93 -8.03 21.37
C ILE A 123 -4.47 -9.38 21.87
N TRP A 124 -5.35 -10.03 21.11
CA TRP A 124 -6.00 -11.28 21.52
C TRP A 124 -5.10 -12.51 21.41
N PHE A 125 -4.23 -12.57 20.40
CA PHE A 125 -3.39 -13.74 20.10
C PHE A 125 -1.92 -13.60 20.54
N ARG A 126 -1.58 -12.49 21.21
CA ARG A 126 -0.34 -12.34 21.98
C ARG A 126 -0.41 -13.17 23.25
#